data_AF-A0A235EFZ0-F1
#
_entry.id   AF-A0A235EFZ0-F1
#
_cell.length_a   1.000
_cell.length_b   1.000
_cell.length_c   1.000
_cell.angle_alpha   90.00
_cell.angle_beta   90.00
_cell.angle_gamma   90.00
#
_symmetry.space_group_name_H-M   'P 1'
#
loop_
_entity.id
_entity.type
_entity.pdbx_description
1 polymer ?
#
loop_
_entity_poly.entity_id
_entity_poly.type
_entity_poly.pdbx_seq_one_letter_code
_entity_poly.pdbx_strand_id
1 'polypeptide(L)'
;MSKSSVDANYRFIAAYQEVNARIAQRQQALTLYVTLVVSLLAALVALRPSQSGSEPPIEWLILGFPVASVCLAMLNYKSERAISNLRHFLAELERLDNAHTSLPSYNTDPRWSAGANRARRFHDFAAAILAVGGNAIGLGAAWKIYPQRLSESYVFFYGSIFLAFISLAILLATSKWSYRPSAS
;
A
#
# COMPACT_ATOMS: atom_id res chain seq x y z
N MET A 1 18.59 29.89 24.67
CA MET A 1 18.90 28.86 23.66
C MET A 1 18.51 27.44 24.09
N SER A 2 18.78 26.98 25.32
CA SER A 2 18.48 25.59 25.74
C SER A 2 17.01 25.18 25.64
N LYS A 3 16.06 26.06 25.95
CA LYS A 3 14.62 25.74 25.87
C LYS A 3 14.14 25.52 24.42
N SER A 4 14.72 26.23 23.46
CA SER A 4 14.41 26.09 22.02
C SER A 4 14.99 24.82 21.43
N SER A 5 16.21 24.43 21.82
CA SER A 5 16.82 23.17 21.38
C SER A 5 16.12 21.95 21.98
N VAL A 6 15.66 22.04 23.23
CA VAL A 6 14.85 21.00 23.89
C VAL A 6 13.51 20.80 23.18
N ASP A 7 12.79 21.89 22.85
CA ASP A 7 11.53 21.83 22.10
C ASP A 7 11.72 21.23 20.69
N ALA A 8 12.78 21.63 19.97
CA ALA A 8 13.12 21.06 18.68
C ALA A 8 13.41 19.55 18.76
N ASN A 9 14.11 19.10 19.80
CA ASN A 9 14.40 17.68 20.02
C ASN A 9 13.13 16.88 20.33
N TYR A 10 12.22 17.39 21.16
CA TYR A 10 10.92 16.74 21.41
C TYR A 10 10.09 16.61 20.14
N ARG A 11 10.01 17.67 19.33
CA ARG A 11 9.30 17.64 18.03
C ARG A 11 9.94 16.64 17.07
N PHE A 12 11.26 16.55 17.06
CA PHE A 12 12.01 15.57 16.25
C PHE A 12 11.70 14.13 16.66
N ILE A 13 11.77 13.82 17.95
CA ILE A 13 11.45 12.49 18.48
C ILE A 13 10.00 12.11 18.18
N ALA A 14 9.05 13.02 18.44
CA ALA A 14 7.64 12.77 18.18
C ALA A 14 7.37 12.51 16.68
N ALA A 15 7.97 13.29 15.79
CA ALA A 15 7.86 13.09 14.36
C ALA A 15 8.46 11.75 13.89
N TYR A 16 9.59 11.31 14.47
CA TYR A 16 10.16 9.98 14.17
C TYR A 16 9.28 8.83 14.66
N GLN A 17 8.69 8.95 15.86
CA GLN A 17 7.73 7.96 16.36
C GLN A 17 6.53 7.83 15.44
N GLU A 18 6.02 8.97 14.97
CA GLU A 18 4.93 9.01 14.00
C GLU A 18 5.34 8.35 12.67
N VAL A 19 6.54 8.63 12.14
CA VAL A 19 7.06 7.95 10.94
C VAL A 19 7.09 6.44 11.11
N ASN A 20 7.60 5.94 12.25
CA ASN A 20 7.65 4.52 12.55
C ASN A 20 6.23 3.91 12.63
N ALA A 21 5.28 4.62 13.24
CA ALA A 21 3.88 4.20 13.29
C ALA A 21 3.27 4.09 11.88
N ARG A 22 3.55 5.06 11.00
CA ARG A 22 3.08 5.01 9.60
C ARG A 22 3.71 3.87 8.81
N ILE A 23 4.99 3.57 9.03
CA ILE A 23 5.65 2.40 8.41
C ILE A 23 5.00 1.10 8.88
N ALA A 24 4.74 0.95 10.19
CA ALA A 24 4.06 -0.21 10.73
C ALA A 24 2.63 -0.38 10.16
N GLN A 25 1.88 0.72 10.01
CA GLN A 25 0.55 0.72 9.40
C GLN A 25 0.58 0.24 7.94
N ARG A 26 1.65 0.50 7.17
CA ARG A 26 1.80 -0.05 5.82
C ARG A 26 1.93 -1.57 5.82
N GLN A 27 2.72 -2.12 6.76
CA GLN A 27 2.83 -3.57 6.93
C GLN A 27 1.50 -4.20 7.35
N GLN A 28 0.76 -3.56 8.26
CA GLN A 28 -0.58 -3.99 8.66
C GLN A 28 -1.56 -4.00 7.49
N ALA A 29 -1.52 -2.99 6.61
CA ALA A 29 -2.36 -2.96 5.41
C ALA A 29 -2.08 -4.15 4.47
N LEU A 30 -0.82 -4.56 4.34
CA LEU A 30 -0.45 -5.74 3.57
C LEU A 30 -1.01 -7.03 4.20
N THR A 31 -0.91 -7.17 5.52
CA THR A 31 -1.51 -8.30 6.26
C THR A 31 -3.01 -8.37 6.06
N LEU A 32 -3.73 -7.24 6.22
CA LEU A 32 -5.17 -7.16 6.02
C LEU A 32 -5.57 -7.58 4.60
N TYR A 33 -4.81 -7.14 3.59
CA TYR A 33 -5.02 -7.55 2.20
C TYR A 33 -4.87 -9.05 2.01
N VAL A 34 -3.77 -9.64 2.50
CA VAL A 34 -3.53 -11.09 2.37
C VAL A 34 -4.64 -11.88 3.06
N THR A 35 -5.04 -11.50 4.27
CA THR A 35 -6.15 -12.14 4.99
C THR A 35 -7.44 -12.07 4.17
N LEU A 36 -7.79 -10.88 3.66
CA LEU A 36 -9.01 -10.68 2.89
C LEU A 36 -9.01 -11.52 1.60
N VAL A 37 -7.90 -11.55 0.86
CA VAL A 37 -7.78 -12.36 -0.36
C VAL A 37 -7.92 -13.84 -0.08
N VAL A 38 -7.27 -14.35 0.97
CA VAL A 38 -7.37 -15.76 1.36
C VAL A 38 -8.80 -16.10 1.78
N SER A 39 -9.47 -15.23 2.55
CA SER A 39 -10.87 -15.41 2.94
C SER A 39 -11.83 -15.40 1.74
N LEU A 40 -11.64 -14.48 0.80
CA LEU A 40 -12.43 -14.43 -0.44
C LEU A 40 -12.21 -15.69 -1.29
N LEU A 41 -10.97 -16.16 -1.39
CA LEU A 41 -10.66 -17.40 -2.10
C LEU A 41 -11.31 -18.62 -1.43
N ALA A 42 -11.24 -18.70 -0.10
CA ALA A 42 -11.90 -19.76 0.66
C ALA A 42 -13.41 -19.76 0.43
N ALA A 43 -14.06 -18.59 0.48
CA ALA A 43 -15.48 -18.45 0.18
C ALA A 43 -15.81 -18.88 -1.26
N LEU A 44 -14.97 -18.52 -2.24
CA LEU A 44 -15.18 -18.87 -3.65
C LEU A 44 -15.13 -20.38 -3.87
N VAL A 45 -14.22 -21.06 -3.16
CA VAL A 45 -14.08 -22.52 -3.20
C VAL A 45 -15.22 -23.21 -2.44
N ALA A 46 -15.65 -22.66 -1.30
CA ALA A 46 -16.73 -23.21 -0.48
C ALA A 46 -18.09 -23.14 -1.18
N LEU A 47 -18.33 -22.10 -1.97
CA LEU A 47 -19.59 -21.88 -2.68
C LEU A 47 -19.72 -22.67 -4.00
N ARG A 48 -18.82 -23.64 -4.25
CA ARG A 48 -18.82 -24.46 -5.47
C ARG A 48 -20.21 -24.97 -5.81
N PRO A 49 -20.59 -24.99 -7.10
CA PRO A 49 -21.95 -25.33 -7.49
C PRO A 49 -22.22 -26.80 -7.13
N SER A 50 -23.16 -27.01 -6.22
CA SER A 50 -23.75 -28.31 -5.89
C SER A 50 -25.13 -28.40 -6.53
N GLN A 51 -25.57 -29.59 -6.91
CA GLN A 51 -26.80 -29.82 -7.71
C GLN A 51 -28.11 -29.42 -7.00
N SER A 52 -28.08 -28.78 -5.82
CA SER A 52 -29.23 -28.73 -4.90
C SER A 52 -29.35 -27.44 -4.08
N GLY A 53 -28.81 -26.31 -4.55
CA GLY A 53 -28.78 -25.06 -3.77
C GLY A 53 -29.18 -23.82 -4.56
N SER A 54 -29.68 -22.82 -3.85
CA SER A 54 -29.86 -21.46 -4.37
C SER A 54 -28.54 -20.92 -4.92
N GLU A 55 -28.63 -20.35 -6.09
CA GLU A 55 -27.54 -19.81 -6.88
C GLU A 55 -26.68 -18.77 -6.10
N PRO A 56 -25.40 -19.04 -5.78
CA PRO A 56 -24.59 -18.18 -4.90
C PRO A 56 -24.23 -16.83 -5.57
N PRO A 57 -24.00 -15.72 -4.85
CA PRO A 57 -23.74 -14.40 -5.44
C PRO A 57 -22.24 -14.24 -5.83
N ILE A 58 -21.82 -14.93 -6.88
CA ILE A 58 -20.41 -15.05 -7.26
C ILE A 58 -19.87 -13.74 -7.86
N GLU A 59 -20.71 -13.01 -8.57
CA GLU A 59 -20.38 -11.76 -9.25
C GLU A 59 -19.84 -10.73 -8.25
N TRP A 60 -20.48 -10.64 -7.08
CA TRP A 60 -20.07 -9.80 -5.96
C TRP A 60 -18.80 -10.30 -5.28
N LEU A 61 -18.62 -11.61 -5.19
CA LEU A 61 -17.43 -12.21 -4.59
C LEU A 61 -16.19 -11.97 -5.45
N ILE A 62 -16.31 -12.03 -6.77
CA ILE A 62 -15.24 -11.73 -7.71
C ILE A 62 -14.80 -10.27 -7.59
N LEU A 63 -15.75 -9.33 -7.48
CA LEU A 63 -15.44 -7.91 -7.24
C LEU A 63 -14.68 -7.68 -5.92
N GLY A 64 -14.79 -8.59 -4.95
CA GLY A 64 -14.08 -8.49 -3.68
C GLY A 64 -12.55 -8.43 -3.84
N PHE A 65 -11.98 -9.17 -4.80
CA PHE A 65 -10.52 -9.21 -5.04
C PHE A 65 -9.94 -7.85 -5.51
N PRO A 66 -10.47 -7.21 -6.56
CA PRO A 66 -9.99 -5.91 -6.99
C PRO A 66 -10.36 -4.81 -6.00
N VAL A 67 -11.50 -4.91 -5.30
CA VAL A 67 -11.83 -3.97 -4.20
C VAL A 67 -10.80 -4.05 -3.07
N ALA A 68 -10.42 -5.25 -2.65
CA ALA A 68 -9.35 -5.46 -1.67
C ALA A 68 -8.03 -4.81 -2.14
N SER A 69 -7.72 -4.93 -3.42
CA SER A 69 -6.51 -4.35 -4.03
C SER A 69 -6.56 -2.82 -4.08
N VAL A 70 -7.72 -2.24 -4.40
CA VAL A 70 -7.93 -0.79 -4.34
C VAL A 70 -7.76 -0.29 -2.91
N CYS A 71 -8.32 -0.98 -1.91
CA CYS A 71 -8.13 -0.64 -0.50
C CYS A 71 -6.65 -0.68 -0.10
N LEU A 72 -5.92 -1.73 -0.49
CA LEU A 72 -4.47 -1.83 -0.27
C LEU A 72 -3.74 -0.65 -0.91
N ALA A 73 -4.11 -0.28 -2.14
CA ALA A 73 -3.50 0.82 -2.88
C ALA A 73 -3.74 2.17 -2.19
N MET A 74 -4.98 2.45 -1.75
CA MET A 74 -5.33 3.68 -1.05
C MET A 74 -4.65 3.79 0.32
N LEU A 75 -4.59 2.70 1.08
CA LEU A 75 -3.90 2.67 2.38
C LEU A 75 -2.40 2.90 2.23
N ASN A 76 -1.77 2.30 1.22
CA ASN A 76 -0.36 2.55 0.91
C ASN A 76 -0.11 3.99 0.48
N TYR A 77 -0.96 4.53 -0.41
CA TYR A 77 -0.86 5.91 -0.86
C TYR A 77 -0.97 6.90 0.30
N LYS A 78 -1.98 6.74 1.17
CA LYS A 78 -2.18 7.58 2.35
C LYS A 78 -0.96 7.57 3.26
N SER A 79 -0.45 6.38 3.59
CA SER A 79 0.71 6.24 4.47
C SER A 79 1.98 6.81 3.86
N GLU A 80 2.21 6.63 2.56
CA GLU A 80 3.39 7.20 1.89
C GLU A 80 3.35 8.73 1.84
N ARG A 81 2.16 9.32 1.62
CA ARG A 81 1.97 10.77 1.73
C ARG A 81 2.28 11.29 3.13
N ALA A 82 1.79 10.61 4.16
CA ALA A 82 2.06 10.99 5.56
C ALA A 82 3.56 10.89 5.89
N ILE A 83 4.21 9.78 5.52
CA ILE A 83 5.66 9.58 5.71
C ILE A 83 6.45 10.66 4.99
N SER A 84 6.11 10.96 3.74
CA SER A 84 6.83 11.96 2.95
C SER A 84 6.72 13.35 3.57
N ASN A 85 5.53 13.74 4.03
CA ASN A 85 5.34 15.02 4.73
C ASN A 85 6.14 15.09 6.04
N LEU A 86 6.10 14.03 6.85
CA LEU A 86 6.87 13.95 8.10
C LEU A 86 8.39 14.02 7.84
N ARG A 87 8.87 13.40 6.76
CA ARG A 87 10.29 13.46 6.39
C ARG A 87 10.72 14.83 5.90
N HIS A 88 9.85 15.57 5.23
CA HIS A 88 10.11 16.99 4.94
C HIS A 88 10.19 17.81 6.23
N PHE A 89 9.27 17.61 7.18
CA PHE A 89 9.33 18.28 8.47
C PHE A 89 10.61 17.93 9.26
N LEU A 90 11.00 16.65 9.28
CA LEU A 90 12.25 16.20 9.92
C LEU A 90 13.49 16.78 9.22
N ALA A 91 13.50 16.87 7.89
CA ALA A 91 14.58 17.49 7.15
C ALA A 91 14.73 18.98 7.52
N GLU A 92 13.62 19.69 7.73
CA GLU A 92 13.65 21.09 8.17
C GLU A 92 14.20 21.23 9.59
N LEU A 93 13.79 20.34 10.51
CA LEU A 93 14.34 20.29 11.86
C LEU A 93 15.85 19.98 11.88
N GLU A 94 16.33 19.08 11.00
CA GLU A 94 17.75 18.73 10.87
C GLU A 94 18.61 19.89 10.34
N ARG A 95 17.99 20.89 9.70
CA ARG A 95 18.67 22.08 9.16
C ARG A 95 18.65 23.28 10.10
N LEU A 96 17.88 23.23 11.19
CA LEU A 96 17.84 24.30 12.20
C LEU A 96 19.25 24.65 12.69
N ASP A 97 19.52 25.94 12.81
CA ASP A 97 20.83 26.49 13.19
C ASP A 97 22.02 25.96 12.36
N ASN A 98 21.76 25.56 11.10
CA ASN A 98 22.75 24.90 10.23
C ASN A 98 23.34 23.61 10.83
N ALA A 99 22.63 22.91 11.71
CA ALA A 99 23.13 21.69 12.36
C ALA A 99 23.59 20.61 11.37
N HIS A 100 22.95 20.51 10.20
CA HIS A 100 23.36 19.62 9.10
C HIS A 100 24.80 19.83 8.58
N THR A 101 25.47 20.96 8.86
CA THR A 101 26.88 21.17 8.48
C THR A 101 27.87 20.59 9.48
N SER A 102 27.45 20.37 10.73
CA SER A 102 28.28 19.87 11.82
C SER A 102 27.91 18.44 12.24
N LEU A 103 26.66 18.03 12.01
CA LEU A 103 26.13 16.73 12.35
C LEU A 103 25.54 16.02 11.11
N PRO A 104 25.66 14.68 11.02
CA PRO A 104 25.06 13.94 9.92
C PRO A 104 23.53 14.04 9.97
N SER A 105 22.93 14.36 8.83
CA SER A 105 21.48 14.47 8.67
C SER A 105 20.94 13.25 7.91
N TYR A 106 19.98 12.55 8.50
CA TYR A 106 19.41 11.33 7.91
C TYR A 106 18.47 11.63 6.74
N ASN A 107 17.72 12.73 6.81
CA ASN A 107 16.73 13.09 5.80
C ASN A 107 17.27 14.01 4.70
N THR A 108 18.34 14.77 4.95
CA THR A 108 18.94 15.65 3.93
C THR A 108 20.15 15.02 3.21
N ASP A 109 20.96 14.19 3.86
CA ASP A 109 22.11 13.54 3.18
C ASP A 109 21.62 12.46 2.20
N PRO A 110 21.98 12.53 0.91
CA PRO A 110 21.63 11.53 -0.09
C PRO A 110 22.11 10.11 0.25
N ARG A 111 23.24 9.96 0.96
CA ARG A 111 23.81 8.65 1.31
C ARG A 111 22.84 7.83 2.16
N TRP A 112 22.13 8.47 3.08
CA TRP A 112 21.16 7.83 3.97
C TRP A 112 19.74 7.82 3.38
N SER A 113 19.30 8.98 2.88
CA SER A 113 17.94 9.17 2.40
C SER A 113 17.62 8.34 1.14
N ALA A 114 18.58 8.15 0.23
CA ALA A 114 18.39 7.35 -0.98
C ALA A 114 18.28 5.85 -0.67
N GLY A 115 19.09 5.34 0.26
CA GLY A 115 19.01 3.95 0.73
C GLY A 115 17.65 3.64 1.36
N ALA A 116 17.17 4.52 2.23
CA ALA A 116 15.85 4.41 2.85
C ALA A 116 14.72 4.44 1.79
N ASN A 117 14.83 5.29 0.77
CA ASN A 117 13.87 5.34 -0.34
C ASN A 117 13.87 4.04 -1.15
N ARG A 118 15.05 3.46 -1.42
CA ARG A 118 15.15 2.20 -2.16
C ARG A 118 14.50 1.04 -1.41
N ALA A 119 14.70 0.96 -0.09
CA ALA A 119 14.05 -0.04 0.74
C ALA A 119 12.51 0.07 0.69
N ARG A 120 11.95 1.28 0.72
CA ARG A 120 10.50 1.48 0.60
C ARG A 120 9.95 1.04 -0.76
N ARG A 121 10.70 1.24 -1.85
CA ARG A 121 10.29 0.76 -3.18
C ARG A 121 10.13 -0.75 -3.24
N PHE A 122 10.92 -1.52 -2.51
CA PHE A 122 10.73 -2.98 -2.45
C PHE A 122 9.39 -3.36 -1.83
N HIS A 123 8.94 -2.63 -0.82
CA HIS A 123 7.60 -2.84 -0.25
C HIS A 123 6.50 -2.52 -1.27
N ASP A 124 6.65 -1.43 -2.05
CA ASP A 124 5.70 -1.08 -3.11
C ASP A 124 5.63 -2.19 -4.19
N PHE A 125 6.78 -2.74 -4.58
CA PHE A 125 6.83 -3.86 -5.52
C PHE A 125 6.20 -5.13 -4.94
N ALA A 126 6.45 -5.45 -3.67
CA ALA A 126 5.83 -6.58 -3.01
C ALA A 126 4.30 -6.43 -2.97
N ALA A 127 3.79 -5.24 -2.64
CA ALA A 127 2.37 -4.95 -2.65
C ALA A 127 1.77 -5.06 -4.07
N ALA A 128 2.47 -4.57 -5.09
CA ALA A 128 2.04 -4.69 -6.49
C ALA A 128 2.00 -6.15 -6.96
N ILE A 129 3.02 -6.95 -6.66
CA ILE A 129 3.06 -8.38 -6.99
C ILE A 129 1.93 -9.14 -6.27
N LEU A 130 1.68 -8.83 -5.00
CA LEU A 130 0.59 -9.42 -4.23
C LEU A 130 -0.78 -9.02 -4.77
N ALA A 131 -0.95 -7.78 -5.23
CA ALA A 131 -2.16 -7.31 -5.92
C ALA A 131 -2.39 -8.10 -7.22
N VAL A 132 -1.36 -8.21 -8.07
CA VAL A 132 -1.44 -8.98 -9.32
C VAL A 132 -1.78 -10.44 -9.02
N GLY A 133 -1.05 -11.08 -8.11
CA GLY A 133 -1.26 -12.48 -7.74
C GLY A 133 -2.65 -12.73 -7.16
N GLY A 134 -3.13 -11.89 -6.24
CA GLY A 134 -4.44 -12.03 -5.63
C GLY A 134 -5.59 -11.88 -6.63
N ASN A 135 -5.52 -10.89 -7.53
CA ASN A 135 -6.51 -10.74 -8.59
C ASN A 135 -6.44 -11.89 -9.61
N ALA A 136 -5.24 -12.31 -10.02
CA ALA A 136 -5.07 -13.40 -10.98
C ALA A 136 -5.61 -14.72 -10.42
N ILE A 137 -5.33 -15.04 -9.16
CA ILE A 137 -5.85 -16.24 -8.50
C ILE A 137 -7.36 -16.15 -8.33
N GLY A 138 -7.90 -15.02 -7.89
CA GLY A 138 -9.34 -14.82 -7.71
C GLY A 138 -10.12 -14.96 -9.03
N LEU A 139 -9.70 -14.23 -10.07
CA LEU A 139 -10.32 -14.28 -11.39
C LEU A 139 -10.13 -15.64 -12.07
N GLY A 140 -8.94 -16.24 -11.97
CA GLY A 140 -8.65 -17.55 -12.54
C GLY A 140 -9.43 -18.68 -11.86
N ALA A 141 -9.57 -18.64 -10.54
CA ALA A 141 -10.42 -19.57 -9.80
C ALA A 141 -11.89 -19.41 -10.20
N ALA A 142 -12.38 -18.18 -10.33
CA ALA A 142 -13.74 -17.91 -10.75
C ALA A 142 -14.01 -18.43 -12.18
N TRP A 143 -13.09 -18.17 -13.12
CA TRP A 143 -13.17 -18.67 -14.50
C TRP A 143 -13.26 -20.20 -14.57
N LYS A 144 -12.45 -20.88 -13.75
CA LYS A 144 -12.40 -22.35 -13.73
C LYS A 144 -13.62 -22.98 -13.06
N ILE A 145 -14.17 -22.34 -12.02
CA ILE A 145 -15.27 -22.91 -11.25
C ILE A 145 -16.65 -22.53 -11.85
N TYR A 146 -16.78 -21.35 -12.44
CA TYR A 146 -18.06 -20.80 -12.93
C TYR A 146 -17.97 -20.18 -14.33
N PRO A 147 -17.55 -20.94 -15.36
CA PRO A 147 -17.32 -20.39 -16.70
C PRO A 147 -18.58 -19.80 -17.33
N GLN A 148 -19.72 -20.47 -17.17
CA GLN A 148 -20.97 -20.09 -17.83
C GLN A 148 -21.60 -18.80 -17.26
N ARG A 149 -21.55 -18.63 -15.94
CA ARG A 149 -21.99 -17.39 -15.29
C ARG A 149 -21.13 -16.18 -15.62
N LEU A 150 -19.82 -16.38 -15.75
CA LEU A 150 -18.91 -15.31 -16.15
C LEU A 150 -19.16 -14.85 -17.60
N SER A 151 -19.58 -15.77 -18.47
CA SER A 151 -20.05 -15.42 -19.81
C SER A 151 -21.42 -14.76 -19.83
N GLU A 152 -22.20 -14.78 -18.75
CA GLU A 152 -23.48 -14.04 -18.71
C GLU A 152 -23.29 -12.67 -18.03
N SER A 153 -22.36 -12.59 -17.08
CA SER A 153 -22.08 -11.39 -16.27
C SER A 153 -20.79 -10.67 -16.71
N TYR A 154 -20.65 -10.36 -18.00
CA TYR A 154 -19.46 -9.72 -18.56
C TYR A 154 -19.08 -8.41 -17.85
N VAL A 155 -20.06 -7.62 -17.41
CA VAL A 155 -19.84 -6.33 -16.74
C VAL A 155 -19.04 -6.50 -15.45
N PHE A 156 -19.36 -7.52 -14.64
CA PHE A 156 -18.66 -7.79 -13.38
C PHE A 156 -17.24 -8.29 -13.62
N PHE A 157 -17.03 -9.12 -14.63
CA PHE A 157 -15.72 -9.63 -14.98
C PHE A 157 -14.78 -8.52 -15.50
N TYR A 158 -15.21 -7.77 -16.51
CA TYR A 158 -14.40 -6.67 -17.06
C TYR A 158 -14.27 -5.52 -16.07
N GLY A 159 -15.30 -5.24 -15.26
CA GLY A 159 -15.22 -4.29 -14.16
C GLY A 159 -14.15 -4.70 -13.14
N SER A 160 -14.07 -5.99 -12.80
CA SER A 160 -13.05 -6.51 -11.89
C SER A 160 -11.63 -6.34 -12.44
N ILE A 161 -11.43 -6.64 -13.72
CA ILE A 161 -10.15 -6.43 -14.42
C ILE A 161 -9.79 -4.94 -14.41
N PHE A 162 -10.74 -4.06 -14.73
CA PHE A 162 -10.52 -2.62 -14.76
C PHE A 162 -10.13 -2.07 -13.38
N LEU A 163 -10.84 -2.44 -12.31
CA LEU A 163 -10.48 -2.03 -10.95
C LEU A 163 -9.11 -2.59 -10.53
N ALA A 164 -8.79 -3.83 -10.91
CA ALA A 164 -7.47 -4.41 -10.64
C ALA A 164 -6.36 -3.57 -11.30
N PHE A 165 -6.54 -3.15 -12.56
CA PHE A 165 -5.61 -2.25 -13.24
C PHE A 165 -5.48 -0.89 -12.56
N ILE A 166 -6.59 -0.28 -12.13
CA ILE A 166 -6.55 0.98 -11.36
C ILE A 166 -5.73 0.80 -10.08
N SER A 167 -5.99 -0.27 -9.32
CA SER A 167 -5.28 -0.54 -8.07
C SER A 167 -3.77 -0.69 -8.30
N LEU A 168 -3.38 -1.40 -9.36
CA LEU A 168 -1.99 -1.60 -9.73
C LEU A 168 -1.33 -0.29 -10.16
N ALA A 169 -2.03 0.53 -10.96
CA ALA A 169 -1.55 1.85 -11.36
C ALA A 169 -1.27 2.74 -10.14
N ILE A 170 -2.15 2.74 -9.15
CA ILE A 170 -1.98 3.50 -7.90
C ILE A 170 -0.78 2.97 -7.10
N LEU A 171 -0.65 1.65 -6.93
CA LEU A 171 0.47 1.05 -6.21
C LEU A 171 1.83 1.39 -6.86
N LEU A 172 1.92 1.30 -8.19
CA LEU A 172 3.13 1.64 -8.93
C LEU A 172 3.40 3.15 -8.94
N ALA A 173 2.36 3.99 -8.97
CA ALA A 173 2.49 5.44 -8.89
C ALA A 173 2.93 5.90 -7.49
N THR A 174 2.57 5.18 -6.43
CA THR A 174 2.93 5.51 -5.04
C THR A 174 4.45 5.67 -4.85
N SER A 175 5.24 4.81 -5.51
CA SER A 175 6.72 4.88 -5.52
C SER A 175 7.28 6.18 -6.13
N LYS A 176 6.56 6.82 -7.05
CA LYS A 176 6.99 8.09 -7.67
C LYS A 176 6.77 9.30 -6.76
N TRP A 177 5.88 9.17 -5.77
CA TRP A 177 5.53 10.23 -4.83
C TRP A 177 6.31 10.18 -3.51
N SER A 178 7.27 9.27 -3.39
CA SER A 178 8.17 9.21 -2.24
C SER A 178 9.02 10.47 -2.09
N TYR A 179 9.29 10.81 -0.83
CA TYR A 179 10.19 11.88 -0.41
C TYR A 179 11.46 11.94 -1.26
N ARG A 180 11.75 13.12 -1.82
CA ARG A 180 13.03 13.44 -2.45
C ARG A 180 13.70 14.53 -1.62
N PRO A 181 14.95 14.35 -1.19
CA PRO A 181 15.68 15.44 -0.56
C PRO A 181 15.75 16.58 -1.57
N SER A 182 15.32 17.77 -1.17
CA SER A 182 15.59 18.99 -1.92
C SER A 182 17.11 19.16 -1.92
N ALA A 183 17.73 19.09 -3.10
CA ALA A 183 19.13 19.44 -3.25
C ALA A 183 19.31 20.86 -2.70
N SER A 184 20.20 20.98 -1.71
CA SER A 184 20.79 22.25 -1.31
C SER A 184 21.52 22.88 -2.48
#